data_AF-A0A6V8R2F3-F1
#
_entry.id   AF-A0A6V8R2F3-F1
#
_cell.length_a   1.000
_cell.length_b   1.000
_cell.length_c   1.000
_cell.angle_alpha   90.00
_cell.angle_beta   90.00
_cell.angle_gamma   90.00
#
_symmetry.space_group_name_H-M   'P 1'
#
loop_
_entity.id
_entity.type
_entity.pdbx_description
1 polymer ?
#
loop_
_entity_poly.entity_id
_entity_poly.type
_entity_poly.pdbx_seq_one_letter_code
_entity_poly.pdbx_strand_id
1 'polypeptide(L)'
;MCIYDWTTASFARMTLFKIFQYTDIDSGIASLPHPLDRESLSMKIWQSNFSAYTPKDADYMRSFLMEPAHSLDHLKAQFDEVADEVYNFSEIENRLLAAAARSMPRTSLAFKSQLFSGQVDIQQLGTKHFGIEFYECPLNSGPVGNQLAHPLTDALASYLSVGKTITTKMTWSFTDNIDDAMHYSNGIVLVLNPLSDAWLWDDMAFITPLSDDPGKIEYIASPGTQFEIQSLHDTNVSGKAVTVIGLRPVPGRSRRLTVQG
;
A
#
# COMPACT_ATOMS: atom_id res chain seq x y z
N MET A 1 1.83 1.84 -20.44
CA MET A 1 1.15 1.74 -19.14
C MET A 1 0.58 0.34 -19.02
N CYS A 2 1.28 -0.55 -18.31
CA CYS A 2 0.68 -1.79 -17.84
C CYS A 2 -0.32 -1.41 -16.73
N ILE A 3 -1.48 -2.06 -16.69
CA ILE A 3 -2.59 -1.69 -15.78
C ILE A 3 -2.20 -1.93 -14.31
N TYR A 4 -1.28 -2.86 -14.06
CA TYR A 4 -0.69 -3.11 -12.75
C TYR A 4 0.59 -3.91 -12.96
N ASP A 5 1.68 -3.44 -12.38
CA ASP A 5 2.90 -4.22 -12.21
C ASP A 5 3.66 -3.68 -10.99
N TRP A 6 3.60 -4.42 -9.88
CA TRP A 6 4.23 -4.04 -8.61
C TRP A 6 5.77 -4.06 -8.68
N THR A 7 6.35 -4.72 -9.69
CA THR A 7 7.79 -4.73 -9.98
C THR A 7 8.24 -3.55 -10.86
N THR A 8 7.31 -2.65 -11.22
CA THR A 8 7.66 -1.36 -11.86
C THR A 8 7.95 -0.23 -10.87
N ALA A 9 8.94 0.59 -11.24
CA ALA A 9 9.28 1.82 -10.53
C ALA A 9 8.08 2.77 -10.35
N SER A 10 7.17 2.82 -11.34
CA SER A 10 5.96 3.64 -11.26
C SER A 10 5.03 3.21 -10.13
N PHE A 11 4.85 1.90 -9.90
CA PHE A 11 4.06 1.41 -8.78
C PHE A 11 4.70 1.77 -7.44
N ALA A 12 6.02 1.58 -7.31
CA ALA A 12 6.75 1.97 -6.10
C ALA A 12 6.57 3.46 -5.77
N ARG A 13 6.68 4.34 -6.78
CA ARG A 13 6.41 5.77 -6.65
C ARG A 13 4.97 6.05 -6.20
N MET A 14 3.98 5.45 -6.86
CA MET A 14 2.56 5.64 -6.52
C MET A 14 2.27 5.27 -5.06
N THR A 15 2.82 4.15 -4.58
CA THR A 15 2.71 3.72 -3.18
C THR A 15 3.38 4.72 -2.25
N LEU A 16 4.65 5.07 -2.51
CA LEU A 16 5.41 6.00 -1.68
C LEU A 16 4.71 7.36 -1.53
N PHE A 17 4.26 7.96 -2.64
CA PHE A 17 3.58 9.25 -2.62
C PHE A 17 2.26 9.22 -1.85
N LYS A 18 1.54 8.10 -1.90
CA LYS A 18 0.23 8.01 -1.23
C LYS A 18 0.34 7.75 0.27
N ILE A 19 1.25 6.87 0.71
CA ILE A 19 1.34 6.52 2.13
C ILE A 19 1.90 7.69 2.95
N PHE A 20 2.82 8.46 2.38
CA PHE A 20 3.41 9.67 2.99
C PHE A 20 2.56 10.94 2.80
N GLN A 21 1.26 10.77 2.53
CA GLN A 21 0.29 11.86 2.43
C GLN A 21 -0.48 12.03 3.75
N TYR A 22 -0.62 13.28 4.20
CA TYR A 22 -1.53 13.66 5.29
C TYR A 22 -2.96 13.77 4.75
N THR A 23 -3.73 12.69 4.87
CA THR A 23 -5.02 12.56 4.15
C THR A 23 -6.21 13.23 4.84
N ASP A 24 -6.08 13.68 6.08
CA ASP A 24 -7.18 14.30 6.86
C ASP A 24 -6.93 15.80 7.11
N ILE A 25 -6.02 16.40 6.35
CA ILE A 25 -5.81 17.86 6.35
C ILE A 25 -6.55 18.44 5.16
N ASP A 26 -7.57 19.23 5.45
CA ASP A 26 -8.27 20.06 4.48
C ASP A 26 -7.35 21.23 4.08
N SER A 27 -6.97 21.29 2.81
CA SER A 27 -6.18 22.39 2.26
C SER A 27 -7.01 23.66 2.03
N GLY A 28 -8.32 23.64 2.33
CA GLY A 28 -9.26 24.72 2.02
C GLY A 28 -9.55 24.86 0.52
N ILE A 29 -9.00 23.95 -0.28
CA ILE A 29 -9.22 23.84 -1.72
C ILE A 29 -9.67 22.39 -1.94
N ALA A 30 -10.85 22.19 -2.52
CA ALA A 30 -11.42 20.88 -2.85
C ALA A 30 -10.50 20.01 -3.76
N SER A 31 -9.43 20.60 -4.32
CA SER A 31 -8.44 19.91 -5.12
C SER A 31 -7.09 19.83 -4.41
N LEU A 32 -6.57 18.61 -4.38
CA LEU A 32 -5.16 18.21 -4.42
C LEU A 32 -4.14 19.34 -4.72
N PRO A 33 -2.95 19.31 -4.12
CA PRO A 33 -2.39 18.19 -3.36
C PRO A 33 -2.60 18.33 -1.84
N HIS A 34 -2.91 17.21 -1.17
CA HIS A 34 -2.75 17.17 0.28
C HIS A 34 -1.25 17.30 0.61
N PRO A 35 -0.90 17.81 1.81
CA PRO A 35 0.49 17.89 2.21
C PRO A 35 1.17 16.51 2.21
N LEU A 36 2.48 16.51 1.97
CA LEU A 36 3.34 15.32 2.00
C LEU A 36 4.36 15.42 3.13
N ASP A 37 4.68 14.28 3.75
CA ASP A 37 5.90 14.13 4.55
C ASP A 37 7.11 13.97 3.60
N ARG A 38 7.54 15.09 3.02
CA ARG A 38 8.63 15.15 2.03
C ARG A 38 9.96 14.63 2.58
N GLU A 39 10.21 14.82 3.87
CA GLU A 39 11.44 14.37 4.53
C GLU A 39 11.49 12.85 4.59
N SER A 40 10.44 12.20 5.10
CA SER A 40 10.42 10.73 5.13
C SER A 40 10.35 10.15 3.72
N LEU A 41 9.59 10.75 2.81
CA LEU A 41 9.47 10.29 1.43
C LEU A 41 10.83 10.30 0.71
N SER A 42 11.55 11.43 0.72
CA SER A 42 12.89 11.53 0.12
C SER A 42 13.89 10.55 0.75
N MET A 43 13.84 10.40 2.09
CA MET A 43 14.64 9.40 2.80
C MET A 43 14.32 7.98 2.35
N LYS A 44 13.05 7.65 2.08
CA LYS A 44 12.65 6.31 1.62
C LYS A 44 13.01 6.02 0.18
N ILE A 45 12.97 7.01 -0.70
CA ILE A 45 13.52 6.88 -2.06
C ILE A 45 15.04 6.64 -1.99
N TRP A 46 15.75 7.40 -1.16
CA TRP A 46 17.20 7.22 -0.96
C TRP A 46 17.58 5.87 -0.36
N GLN A 47 16.83 5.39 0.62
CA GLN A 47 17.08 4.12 1.29
C GLN A 47 16.61 2.90 0.49
N SER A 48 15.87 3.10 -0.61
CA SER A 48 15.38 1.99 -1.42
C SER A 48 16.54 1.16 -1.95
N ASN A 49 16.46 -0.15 -1.70
CA ASN A 49 17.48 -1.13 -2.04
C ASN A 49 16.87 -2.43 -2.59
N PHE A 50 15.64 -2.35 -3.10
CA PHE A 50 14.92 -3.53 -3.57
C PHE A 50 15.16 -3.74 -5.07
N SER A 51 16.03 -4.69 -5.41
CA SER A 51 16.36 -5.02 -6.81
C SER A 51 16.76 -3.77 -7.63
N ALA A 52 16.01 -3.41 -8.69
CA ALA A 52 16.23 -2.22 -9.50
C ALA A 52 15.80 -0.90 -8.84
N TYR A 53 15.08 -0.94 -7.71
CA TYR A 53 14.68 0.25 -6.98
C TYR A 53 15.82 0.75 -6.10
N THR A 54 16.74 1.47 -6.72
CA THR A 54 17.84 2.11 -6.01
C THR A 54 17.99 3.54 -6.49
N PRO A 55 18.44 4.48 -5.64
CA PRO A 55 18.64 5.87 -6.05
C PRO A 55 19.71 6.05 -7.15
N LYS A 56 20.45 4.99 -7.50
CA LYS A 56 21.45 4.99 -8.58
C LYS A 56 20.89 4.44 -9.89
N ASP A 57 19.73 3.80 -9.86
CA ASP A 57 19.08 3.25 -11.04
C ASP A 57 18.36 4.35 -11.82
N ALA A 58 18.59 4.41 -13.13
CA ALA A 58 18.07 5.49 -13.97
C ALA A 58 16.56 5.36 -14.22
N ASP A 59 16.03 4.14 -14.33
CA ASP A 59 14.61 3.94 -14.61
C ASP A 59 13.77 4.15 -13.33
N TYR A 60 14.31 3.74 -12.17
CA TYR A 60 13.73 4.06 -10.87
C TYR A 60 13.65 5.57 -10.65
N MET A 61 14.78 6.29 -10.79
CA MET A 61 14.81 7.74 -10.54
C MET A 61 13.99 8.53 -11.57
N ARG A 62 13.98 8.10 -12.85
CA ARG A 62 13.15 8.73 -13.88
C ARG A 62 11.66 8.62 -13.59
N SER A 63 11.21 7.57 -12.88
CA SER A 63 9.82 7.48 -12.43
C SER A 63 9.42 8.68 -11.55
N PHE A 64 10.37 9.26 -10.82
CA PHE A 64 10.21 10.48 -10.02
C PHE A 64 10.62 11.76 -10.75
N LEU A 65 10.85 11.73 -12.08
CA LEU A 65 11.39 12.86 -12.85
C LEU A 65 12.78 13.34 -12.35
N MET A 66 13.54 12.43 -11.72
CA MET A 66 14.88 12.72 -11.20
C MET A 66 15.95 11.93 -11.96
N GLU A 67 17.20 12.36 -11.84
CA GLU A 67 18.38 11.63 -12.27
C GLU A 67 18.95 10.76 -11.13
N PRO A 68 19.76 9.73 -11.46
CA PRO A 68 20.52 8.98 -10.45
C PRO A 68 21.21 9.87 -9.42
N ALA A 69 20.87 9.68 -8.15
CA ALA A 69 21.42 10.46 -7.05
C ALA A 69 22.72 9.86 -6.52
N HIS A 70 23.70 10.73 -6.22
CA HIS A 70 25.00 10.34 -5.66
C HIS A 70 25.13 10.68 -4.16
N SER A 71 24.19 11.44 -3.60
CA SER A 71 24.06 11.74 -2.17
C SER A 71 22.60 11.99 -1.81
N LEU A 72 22.27 11.91 -0.51
CA LEU A 72 20.94 12.26 -0.01
C LEU A 72 20.60 13.73 -0.29
N ASP A 73 21.55 14.65 -0.12
CA ASP A 73 21.33 16.08 -0.38
C ASP A 73 21.04 16.34 -1.86
N HIS A 74 21.73 15.64 -2.76
CA HIS A 74 21.45 15.73 -4.19
C HIS A 74 20.06 15.19 -4.55
N LEU A 75 19.62 14.11 -3.89
CA LEU A 75 18.26 13.59 -4.05
C LEU A 75 17.23 14.59 -3.55
N LYS A 76 17.43 15.16 -2.36
CA LYS A 76 16.50 16.14 -1.78
C LYS A 76 16.36 17.39 -2.64
N ALA A 77 17.47 17.91 -3.16
CA ALA A 77 17.45 19.08 -4.05
C ALA A 77 16.61 18.82 -5.31
N GLN A 78 16.82 17.68 -5.99
CA GLN A 78 16.00 17.30 -7.14
C GLN A 78 14.54 17.05 -6.77
N PHE A 79 14.30 16.39 -5.64
CA PHE A 79 12.97 16.05 -5.16
C PHE A 79 12.14 17.30 -4.87
N ASP A 80 12.73 18.32 -4.25
CA ASP A 80 12.02 19.58 -3.96
C ASP A 80 11.58 20.32 -5.24
N GLU A 81 12.32 20.17 -6.35
CA GLU A 81 11.97 20.76 -7.64
C GLU A 81 10.78 20.05 -8.32
N VAL A 82 10.67 18.73 -8.15
CA VAL A 82 9.72 17.89 -8.91
C VAL A 82 8.54 17.35 -8.09
N ALA A 83 8.58 17.43 -6.75
CA ALA A 83 7.63 16.74 -5.86
C ALA A 83 6.15 17.00 -6.20
N ASP A 84 5.78 18.25 -6.48
CA ASP A 84 4.38 18.60 -6.74
C ASP A 84 3.90 18.06 -8.11
N GLU A 85 4.77 18.06 -9.12
CA GLU A 85 4.47 17.48 -10.43
C GLU A 85 4.33 15.95 -10.33
N VAL A 86 5.28 15.30 -9.66
CA VAL A 86 5.27 13.84 -9.43
C VAL A 86 4.05 13.41 -8.60
N TYR A 87 3.66 14.21 -7.61
CA TYR A 87 2.45 13.95 -6.83
C TYR A 87 1.20 13.97 -7.70
N ASN A 88 1.05 15.00 -8.53
CA ASN A 88 -0.12 15.11 -9.43
C ASN A 88 -0.20 13.92 -10.40
N PHE A 89 0.93 13.50 -10.96
CA PHE A 89 0.98 12.30 -11.81
C PHE A 89 0.59 11.04 -11.03
N SER A 90 1.14 10.87 -9.83
CA SER A 90 0.86 9.71 -8.98
C SER A 90 -0.63 9.62 -8.59
N GLU A 91 -1.29 10.74 -8.30
CA GLU A 91 -2.73 10.77 -8.00
C GLU A 91 -3.61 10.43 -9.20
N ILE A 92 -3.22 10.84 -10.41
CA ILE A 92 -3.93 10.46 -11.64
C ILE A 92 -3.79 8.95 -11.89
N GLU A 93 -2.57 8.43 -11.81
CA GLU A 93 -2.32 7.00 -12.02
C GLU A 93 -3.00 6.13 -10.96
N ASN A 94 -3.01 6.56 -9.69
CA ASN A 94 -3.72 5.84 -8.62
C ASN A 94 -5.23 5.75 -8.88
N ARG A 95 -5.85 6.83 -9.36
CA ARG A 95 -7.27 6.81 -9.74
C ARG A 95 -7.53 5.88 -10.91
N LEU A 96 -6.63 5.86 -11.89
CA LEU A 96 -6.75 4.96 -13.04
C LEU A 96 -6.57 3.49 -12.64
N LEU A 97 -5.57 3.18 -11.81
CA LEU A 97 -5.37 1.84 -11.25
C LEU A 97 -6.62 1.38 -10.48
N ALA A 98 -7.18 2.24 -9.63
CA ALA A 98 -8.40 1.93 -8.90
C ALA A 98 -9.63 1.71 -9.81
N ALA A 99 -9.74 2.46 -10.91
CA ALA A 99 -10.81 2.24 -11.90
C ALA A 99 -10.61 0.91 -12.64
N ALA A 100 -9.38 0.61 -13.04
CA ALA A 100 -9.05 -0.61 -13.76
C ALA A 100 -9.26 -1.86 -12.88
N ALA A 101 -8.74 -1.87 -11.64
CA ALA A 101 -8.96 -2.93 -10.66
C ALA A 101 -10.46 -3.19 -10.42
N ARG A 102 -11.27 -2.13 -10.35
CA ARG A 102 -12.73 -2.26 -10.22
C ARG A 102 -13.41 -2.85 -11.45
N SER A 103 -12.82 -2.77 -12.63
CA SER A 103 -13.36 -3.35 -13.86
C SER A 103 -12.98 -4.83 -14.08
N MET A 104 -12.01 -5.34 -13.31
CA MET A 104 -11.52 -6.72 -13.44
C MET A 104 -12.49 -7.76 -12.86
N PRO A 105 -12.47 -9.02 -13.35
CA PRO A 105 -13.23 -10.11 -12.76
C PRO A 105 -12.95 -10.30 -11.27
N ARG A 106 -14.00 -10.65 -10.50
CA ARG A 106 -13.90 -10.93 -9.07
C ARG A 106 -13.48 -12.35 -8.78
N THR A 107 -12.85 -12.53 -7.63
CA THR A 107 -12.30 -13.82 -7.22
C THR A 107 -13.38 -14.70 -6.64
N SER A 108 -13.49 -15.94 -7.13
CA SER A 108 -14.43 -16.93 -6.61
C SER A 108 -13.89 -17.63 -5.37
N LEU A 109 -14.72 -17.70 -4.32
CA LEU A 109 -14.40 -18.43 -3.09
C LEU A 109 -14.36 -19.94 -3.28
N ALA A 110 -15.07 -20.45 -4.29
CA ALA A 110 -14.99 -21.87 -4.66
C ALA A 110 -13.60 -22.26 -5.18
N PHE A 111 -12.82 -21.30 -5.69
CA PHE A 111 -11.45 -21.55 -6.14
C PHE A 111 -10.44 -21.29 -5.01
N LYS A 112 -10.60 -20.21 -4.24
CA LYS A 112 -9.68 -19.81 -3.15
C LYS A 112 -10.44 -19.36 -1.91
N SER A 113 -10.30 -20.12 -0.83
CA SER A 113 -10.98 -19.88 0.45
C SER A 113 -10.29 -18.85 1.34
N GLN A 114 -8.99 -18.61 1.15
CA GLN A 114 -8.20 -17.61 1.88
C GLN A 114 -7.18 -16.99 0.93
N LEU A 115 -6.79 -15.75 1.23
CA LEU A 115 -5.73 -15.03 0.53
C LEU A 115 -4.70 -14.51 1.55
N PHE A 116 -3.44 -14.38 1.12
CA PHE A 116 -2.30 -14.04 1.97
C PHE A 116 -1.50 -12.88 1.38
N SER A 117 -0.95 -12.00 2.23
CA SER A 117 -0.05 -10.93 1.78
C SER A 117 1.18 -10.82 2.68
N GLY A 118 2.35 -10.73 2.06
CA GLY A 118 3.63 -10.48 2.73
C GLY A 118 3.99 -8.99 2.88
N GLN A 119 3.15 -8.07 2.39
CA GLN A 119 3.39 -6.62 2.50
C GLN A 119 4.81 -6.17 2.07
N VAL A 120 5.23 -6.56 0.86
CA VAL A 120 6.61 -6.38 0.34
C VAL A 120 7.13 -4.94 0.43
N ASP A 121 6.26 -3.96 0.28
CA ASP A 121 6.53 -2.54 0.38
C ASP A 121 7.11 -2.14 1.75
N ILE A 122 6.76 -2.85 2.81
CA ILE A 122 7.32 -2.61 4.15
C ILE A 122 8.78 -3.05 4.27
N GLN A 123 9.36 -3.81 3.34
CA GLN A 123 10.77 -4.25 3.47
C GLN A 123 11.74 -3.06 3.44
N GLN A 124 11.47 -2.06 2.58
CA GLN A 124 12.22 -0.81 2.53
C GLN A 124 11.72 0.24 3.55
N LEU A 125 10.44 0.19 3.92
CA LEU A 125 9.84 1.17 4.82
C LEU A 125 10.16 0.85 6.28
N GLY A 126 10.15 -0.43 6.65
CA GLY A 126 10.15 -0.93 8.01
C GLY A 126 8.76 -0.88 8.65
N THR A 127 8.52 -1.74 9.64
CA THR A 127 7.20 -1.94 10.28
C THR A 127 6.57 -0.68 10.88
N LYS A 128 7.37 0.34 11.20
CA LYS A 128 6.89 1.64 11.68
C LYS A 128 6.11 2.46 10.64
N HIS A 129 6.08 2.04 9.37
CA HIS A 129 5.29 2.71 8.34
C HIS A 129 4.08 1.88 7.90
N PHE A 130 3.90 0.67 8.43
CA PHE A 130 2.70 -0.11 8.11
C PHE A 130 1.43 0.66 8.46
N GLY A 131 1.42 1.30 9.63
CA GLY A 131 0.28 2.04 10.13
C GLY A 131 -0.14 3.23 9.26
N ILE A 132 0.76 3.82 8.46
CA ILE A 132 0.44 5.01 7.64
C ILE A 132 -0.20 4.67 6.30
N GLU A 133 -0.33 3.38 5.99
CA GLU A 133 -1.05 2.87 4.81
C GLU A 133 -2.57 2.98 4.97
N PHE A 134 -3.07 3.39 6.14
CA PHE A 134 -4.50 3.44 6.46
C PHE A 134 -5.01 4.87 6.68
N TYR A 135 -6.26 5.12 6.28
CA TYR A 135 -6.92 6.41 6.54
C TYR A 135 -7.18 6.66 8.03
N GLU A 136 -7.29 5.60 8.83
CA GLU A 136 -7.54 5.66 10.28
C GLU A 136 -6.28 6.00 11.09
N CYS A 137 -5.11 6.13 10.45
CA CYS A 137 -3.89 6.59 11.12
C CYS A 137 -4.07 8.02 11.65
N PRO A 138 -3.90 8.27 12.95
CA PRO A 138 -4.11 9.60 13.53
C PRO A 138 -3.12 10.65 13.01
N LEU A 139 -1.97 10.23 12.49
CA LEU A 139 -1.00 11.14 11.89
C LEU A 139 -1.50 11.78 10.59
N ASN A 140 -2.55 11.23 9.96
CA ASN A 140 -3.14 11.79 8.74
C ASN A 140 -3.71 13.20 8.94
N SER A 141 -4.10 13.55 10.17
CA SER A 141 -4.61 14.87 10.54
C SER A 141 -3.49 15.86 10.89
N GLY A 142 -2.22 15.45 10.76
CA GLY A 142 -1.06 16.29 11.00
C GLY A 142 -0.57 16.32 12.45
N PRO A 143 0.15 17.39 12.86
CA PRO A 143 0.48 18.57 12.06
C PRO A 143 1.42 18.26 10.88
N VAL A 144 1.30 19.04 9.80
CA VAL A 144 2.22 18.95 8.65
C VAL A 144 3.65 19.18 9.11
N GLY A 145 4.58 18.36 8.62
CA GLY A 145 5.99 18.38 8.99
C GLY A 145 6.35 17.36 10.07
N ASN A 146 5.36 16.76 10.75
CA ASN A 146 5.61 15.61 11.61
C ASN A 146 5.78 14.34 10.77
N GLN A 147 6.79 13.53 11.08
CA GLN A 147 7.01 12.30 10.34
C GLN A 147 5.78 11.39 10.39
N LEU A 148 5.33 10.93 9.23
CA LEU A 148 4.35 9.87 9.07
C LEU A 148 5.04 8.54 9.35
N ALA A 149 5.32 8.28 10.62
CA ALA A 149 5.84 7.01 11.10
C ALA A 149 5.17 6.69 12.44
N HIS A 150 4.47 5.56 12.50
CA HIS A 150 3.75 5.11 13.67
C HIS A 150 4.19 3.68 14.02
N PRO A 151 4.85 3.45 15.18
CA PRO A 151 5.30 2.12 15.56
C PRO A 151 4.19 1.08 15.44
N LEU A 152 4.53 -0.10 14.90
CA LEU A 152 3.56 -1.17 14.68
C LEU A 152 2.81 -1.53 15.97
N THR A 153 3.51 -1.58 17.10
CA THR A 153 2.92 -1.86 18.42
C THR A 153 1.81 -0.87 18.78
N ASP A 154 2.02 0.41 18.50
CA ASP A 154 1.08 1.47 18.88
C ASP A 154 -0.10 1.50 17.91
N ALA A 155 0.14 1.21 16.63
CA ALA A 155 -0.90 1.06 15.63
C ALA A 155 -1.81 -0.15 15.95
N LEU A 156 -1.23 -1.31 16.30
CA LEU A 156 -1.95 -2.53 16.73
C LEU A 156 -2.73 -2.33 18.03
N ALA A 157 -2.23 -1.50 18.95
CA ALA A 157 -2.92 -1.13 20.17
C ALA A 157 -4.05 -0.10 19.96
N SER A 158 -4.17 0.49 18.76
CA SER A 158 -5.12 1.56 18.44
C SER A 158 -6.06 1.19 17.30
N TYR A 159 -5.86 1.74 16.09
CA TYR A 159 -6.77 1.59 14.95
C TYR A 159 -6.60 0.27 14.20
N LEU A 160 -5.49 -0.45 14.41
CA LEU A 160 -5.30 -1.82 13.91
C LEU A 160 -5.67 -2.89 14.95
N SER A 161 -6.39 -2.54 16.02
CA SER A 161 -6.83 -3.52 17.03
C SER A 161 -8.00 -4.39 16.54
N VAL A 162 -8.15 -5.58 17.13
CA VAL A 162 -9.24 -6.51 16.80
C VAL A 162 -10.61 -5.84 16.95
N GLY A 163 -11.48 -6.04 15.96
CA GLY A 163 -12.81 -5.44 15.83
C GLY A 163 -12.81 -4.03 15.23
N LYS A 164 -11.65 -3.45 14.93
CA LYS A 164 -11.57 -2.20 14.17
C LYS A 164 -11.64 -2.44 12.68
N THR A 165 -12.13 -1.44 11.97
CA THR A 165 -12.10 -1.39 10.51
C THR A 165 -11.00 -0.42 10.08
N ILE A 166 -10.19 -0.89 9.13
CA ILE A 166 -9.18 -0.10 8.43
C ILE A 166 -9.58 0.07 6.97
N THR A 167 -9.17 1.20 6.39
CA THR A 167 -9.37 1.55 4.99
C THR A 167 -8.01 1.78 4.36
N THR A 168 -7.65 1.00 3.34
CA THR A 168 -6.34 1.13 2.70
C THR A 168 -6.25 2.42 1.88
N LYS A 169 -5.12 3.14 1.98
CA LYS A 169 -4.81 4.27 1.11
C LYS A 169 -4.42 3.83 -0.29
N MET A 170 -3.82 2.65 -0.41
CA MET A 170 -3.26 2.09 -1.63
C MET A 170 -3.81 0.70 -1.93
N THR A 171 -3.46 0.24 -3.14
CA THR A 171 -3.69 -1.12 -3.58
C THR A 171 -2.86 -2.08 -2.73
N TRP A 172 -3.46 -3.19 -2.29
CA TRP A 172 -2.74 -4.27 -1.64
C TRP A 172 -2.77 -5.52 -2.50
N SER A 173 -1.60 -6.16 -2.64
CA SER A 173 -1.45 -7.43 -3.33
C SER A 173 -1.62 -8.60 -2.38
N PHE A 174 -2.31 -9.63 -2.84
CA PHE A 174 -2.48 -10.90 -2.17
C PHE A 174 -2.15 -12.06 -3.13
N THR A 175 -1.69 -13.16 -2.58
CA THR A 175 -1.56 -14.47 -3.23
C THR A 175 -2.52 -15.45 -2.56
N ASP A 176 -2.67 -16.65 -3.11
CA ASP A 176 -3.40 -17.74 -2.47
C ASP A 176 -2.51 -18.72 -1.68
N ASN A 177 -1.20 -18.47 -1.67
CA ASN A 177 -0.22 -19.33 -1.02
C ASN A 177 0.50 -18.60 0.11
N ILE A 178 0.55 -19.21 1.29
CA ILE A 178 1.29 -18.65 2.43
C ILE A 178 2.80 -18.62 2.17
N ASP A 179 3.36 -19.60 1.45
CA ASP A 179 4.81 -19.65 1.20
C ASP A 179 5.25 -18.47 0.32
N ASP A 180 4.44 -18.11 -0.68
CA ASP A 180 4.65 -16.93 -1.51
C ASP A 180 4.54 -15.65 -0.69
N ALA A 181 3.53 -15.54 0.19
CA ALA A 181 3.43 -14.39 1.10
C ALA A 181 4.63 -14.28 2.04
N MET A 182 5.13 -15.41 2.55
CA MET A 182 6.31 -15.47 3.42
C MET A 182 7.62 -15.19 2.71
N HIS A 183 7.69 -15.44 1.39
CA HIS A 183 8.82 -15.04 0.57
C HIS A 183 8.99 -13.51 0.57
N TYR A 184 7.89 -12.78 0.49
CA TYR A 184 7.86 -11.31 0.47
C TYR A 184 7.70 -10.66 1.86
N SER A 185 7.47 -11.45 2.91
CA SER A 185 7.23 -10.93 4.26
C SER A 185 8.45 -10.26 4.89
N ASN A 186 8.22 -9.08 5.47
CA ASN A 186 9.15 -8.32 6.32
C ASN A 186 8.77 -8.34 7.80
N GLY A 187 8.07 -9.38 8.25
CA GLY A 187 7.63 -9.52 9.64
C GLY A 187 6.14 -9.30 9.84
N ILE A 188 5.39 -8.96 8.79
CA ILE A 188 3.93 -8.92 8.80
C ILE A 188 3.39 -9.89 7.75
N VAL A 189 2.32 -10.60 8.10
CA VAL A 189 1.54 -11.42 7.17
C VAL A 189 0.06 -11.09 7.35
N LEU A 190 -0.60 -10.70 6.28
CA LEU A 190 -2.03 -10.51 6.27
C LEU A 190 -2.72 -11.79 5.81
N VAL A 191 -3.76 -12.20 6.52
CA VAL A 191 -4.59 -13.35 6.18
C VAL A 191 -6.01 -12.87 5.97
N LEU A 192 -6.45 -12.85 4.71
CA LEU A 192 -7.79 -12.42 4.35
C LEU A 192 -8.75 -13.61 4.39
N ASN A 193 -9.73 -13.52 5.29
CA ASN A 193 -10.79 -14.50 5.49
C ASN A 193 -12.10 -14.03 4.86
N PRO A 194 -12.86 -14.94 4.23
CA PRO A 194 -14.08 -14.57 3.54
C PRO A 194 -15.23 -14.34 4.51
N LEU A 195 -16.26 -13.67 4.00
CA LEU A 195 -17.55 -13.64 4.68
C LEU A 195 -18.16 -15.03 4.62
N SER A 196 -18.75 -15.48 5.74
CA SER A 196 -19.28 -16.84 5.90
C SER A 196 -20.37 -17.23 4.88
N ASP A 197 -21.02 -16.24 4.27
CA ASP A 197 -22.11 -16.37 3.30
C ASP A 197 -21.75 -15.85 1.89
N ALA A 198 -20.52 -15.36 1.70
CA ALA A 198 -20.08 -14.89 0.39
C ALA A 198 -19.71 -16.05 -0.54
N TRP A 199 -19.92 -15.83 -1.84
CA TRP A 199 -19.44 -16.70 -2.91
C TRP A 199 -18.28 -16.07 -3.71
N LEU A 200 -18.11 -14.76 -3.58
CA LEU A 200 -17.12 -13.96 -4.28
C LEU A 200 -16.41 -13.03 -3.30
N TRP A 201 -15.17 -12.69 -3.63
CA TRP A 201 -14.47 -11.55 -3.06
C TRP A 201 -14.77 -10.29 -3.88
N ASP A 202 -15.75 -9.50 -3.46
CA ASP A 202 -16.29 -8.38 -4.26
C ASP A 202 -15.28 -7.27 -4.58
N ASP A 203 -14.24 -7.11 -3.75
CA ASP A 203 -13.20 -6.09 -3.93
C ASP A 203 -11.82 -6.66 -4.29
N MET A 204 -11.71 -7.98 -4.46
CA MET A 204 -10.46 -8.63 -4.85
C MET A 204 -10.49 -9.04 -6.32
N ALA A 205 -9.76 -8.28 -7.13
CA ALA A 205 -9.57 -8.57 -8.56
C ALA A 205 -8.49 -9.63 -8.75
N PHE A 206 -8.75 -10.65 -9.57
CA PHE A 206 -7.72 -11.59 -10.01
C PHE A 206 -6.88 -10.95 -11.12
N ILE A 207 -5.59 -10.80 -10.89
CA ILE A 207 -4.69 -10.06 -11.79
C ILE A 207 -3.47 -10.88 -12.24
N THR A 208 -3.34 -12.15 -11.87
CA THR A 208 -2.27 -13.04 -12.39
C THR A 208 -2.03 -12.93 -13.90
N PRO A 209 -3.05 -12.83 -14.78
CA PRO A 209 -2.79 -12.69 -16.20
C PRO A 209 -2.03 -11.41 -16.61
N LEU A 210 -1.89 -10.45 -15.69
CA LEU A 210 -1.16 -9.20 -15.85
C LEU A 210 0.20 -9.21 -15.14
N SER A 211 0.52 -10.25 -14.37
CA SER A 211 1.81 -10.39 -13.69
C SER A 211 2.90 -10.72 -14.71
N ASP A 212 4.09 -10.18 -14.47
CA ASP A 212 5.34 -10.49 -15.18
C ASP A 212 5.88 -11.89 -14.82
N ASP A 213 5.44 -12.47 -13.69
CA ASP A 213 5.74 -13.83 -13.27
C ASP A 213 4.53 -14.76 -13.51
N PRO A 214 4.59 -15.64 -14.54
CA PRO A 214 3.48 -16.55 -14.86
C PRO A 214 3.26 -17.64 -13.81
N GLY A 215 4.20 -17.85 -12.89
CA GLY A 215 4.07 -18.78 -11.76
C GLY A 215 3.35 -18.18 -10.56
N LYS A 216 3.20 -16.86 -10.50
CA LYS A 216 2.66 -16.16 -9.34
C LYS A 216 1.15 -15.99 -9.42
N ILE A 217 0.45 -16.46 -8.39
CA ILE A 217 -0.96 -16.15 -8.22
C ILE A 217 -1.09 -14.81 -7.50
N GLU A 218 -1.83 -13.87 -8.11
CA GLU A 218 -1.93 -12.50 -7.63
C GLU A 218 -3.36 -11.97 -7.73
N TYR A 219 -3.77 -11.35 -6.63
CA TYR A 219 -5.03 -10.67 -6.41
C TYR A 219 -4.74 -9.28 -5.88
N ILE A 220 -5.60 -8.31 -6.20
CA ILE A 220 -5.46 -6.97 -5.64
C ILE A 220 -6.75 -6.47 -4.98
N ALA A 221 -6.57 -5.88 -3.81
CA ALA A 221 -7.54 -4.98 -3.20
C ALA A 221 -7.39 -3.60 -3.80
N SER A 222 -8.47 -2.98 -4.25
CA SER A 222 -8.42 -1.59 -4.74
C SER A 222 -8.11 -0.61 -3.59
N PRO A 223 -7.54 0.57 -3.86
CA PRO A 223 -7.46 1.64 -2.86
C PRO A 223 -8.85 1.96 -2.29
N GLY A 224 -8.92 2.24 -0.99
CA GLY A 224 -10.17 2.47 -0.27
C GLY A 224 -10.93 1.20 0.12
N THR A 225 -10.34 0.02 -0.09
CA THR A 225 -10.93 -1.23 0.41
C THR A 225 -10.90 -1.24 1.94
N GLN A 226 -12.01 -1.67 2.52
CA GLN A 226 -12.18 -1.75 3.97
C GLN A 226 -12.04 -3.17 4.47
N PHE A 227 -11.27 -3.34 5.55
CA PHE A 227 -11.08 -4.61 6.22
C PHE A 227 -11.31 -4.45 7.71
N GLU A 228 -12.03 -5.38 8.30
CA GLU A 228 -12.08 -5.54 9.75
C GLU A 228 -10.93 -6.43 10.21
N ILE A 229 -10.24 -6.01 11.27
CA ILE A 229 -9.23 -6.80 11.95
C ILE A 229 -9.93 -7.86 12.80
N GLN A 230 -9.77 -9.13 12.45
CA GLN A 230 -10.39 -10.26 13.15
C GLN A 230 -9.50 -10.88 14.21
N SER A 231 -8.19 -10.88 13.97
CA SER A 231 -7.23 -11.51 14.87
C SER A 231 -5.86 -10.88 14.72
N LEU A 232 -5.11 -10.89 15.82
CA LEU A 232 -3.72 -10.46 15.90
C LEU A 232 -2.97 -11.51 16.70
N HIS A 233 -1.89 -12.06 16.14
CA HIS A 233 -1.02 -12.96 16.89
C HIS A 233 0.38 -12.99 16.28
N ASP A 234 1.38 -13.11 17.15
CA ASP A 234 2.75 -13.36 16.72
C ASP A 234 2.97 -14.86 16.61
N THR A 235 3.67 -15.28 15.55
CA THR A 235 4.02 -16.68 15.32
C THR A 235 5.36 -16.80 14.61
N ASN A 236 5.86 -18.02 14.53
CA ASN A 236 7.02 -18.35 13.72
C ASN A 236 6.59 -19.18 12.53
N VAL A 237 6.74 -18.63 11.32
CA VAL A 237 6.50 -19.36 10.07
C VAL A 237 7.85 -19.65 9.42
N SER A 238 8.19 -20.92 9.27
CA SER A 238 9.46 -21.37 8.67
C SER A 238 10.70 -20.71 9.28
N GLY A 239 10.69 -20.50 10.60
CA GLY A 239 11.80 -19.90 11.36
C GLY A 239 11.87 -18.36 11.33
N LYS A 240 10.92 -17.69 10.67
CA LYS A 240 10.78 -16.23 10.69
C LYS A 240 9.69 -15.82 11.69
N ALA A 241 10.03 -14.93 12.62
CA ALA A 241 9.05 -14.29 13.49
C ALA A 241 8.20 -13.31 12.67
N VAL A 242 6.88 -13.47 12.73
CA VAL A 242 5.93 -12.63 12.01
C VAL A 242 4.72 -12.30 12.88
N THR A 243 4.21 -11.09 12.74
CA THR A 243 2.89 -10.69 13.24
C THR A 243 1.85 -11.00 12.16
N VAL A 244 0.92 -11.88 12.50
CA VAL A 244 -0.18 -12.28 11.62
C VAL A 244 -1.42 -11.46 11.95
N ILE A 245 -1.96 -10.79 10.93
CA ILE A 245 -3.15 -9.96 11.01
C ILE A 245 -4.26 -10.63 10.20
N GLY A 246 -5.26 -11.17 10.88
CA GLY A 246 -6.45 -11.73 10.26
C GLY A 246 -7.40 -10.61 9.85
N LEU A 247 -7.84 -10.62 8.59
CA LEU A 247 -8.68 -9.60 7.98
C LEU A 247 -9.99 -10.20 7.48
N ARG A 248 -11.07 -9.43 7.54
CA ARG A 248 -12.33 -9.71 6.87
C ARG A 248 -12.75 -8.53 6.01
N PRO A 249 -13.08 -8.71 4.72
CA PRO A 249 -13.52 -7.60 3.88
C PRO A 249 -14.87 -7.06 4.38
N VAL A 250 -15.02 -5.75 4.38
CA VAL A 250 -16.28 -5.08 4.71
C VAL A 250 -17.08 -4.84 3.41
N PRO A 251 -18.31 -5.39 3.28
CA PRO A 251 -19.11 -5.27 2.07
C PRO A 251 -19.33 -3.82 1.61
N GLY A 252 -19.23 -3.60 0.30
CA GLY A 252 -19.41 -2.28 -0.32
C GLY A 252 -20.76 -1.60 -0.07
N ARG A 253 -21.82 -2.34 0.29
CA ARG A 253 -23.16 -1.78 0.58
C ARG A 253 -23.22 -0.94 1.86
N SER A 254 -22.22 -1.05 2.73
CA SER A 254 -22.07 -0.21 3.93
C SER A 254 -21.25 1.06 3.65
N ARG A 255 -20.69 1.21 2.43
CA ARG A 255 -19.90 2.39 2.04
C ARG A 255 -20.87 3.54 1.74
N ARG A 256 -21.04 4.47 2.69
CA ARG A 256 -21.47 5.81 2.32
C ARG A 256 -20.42 6.34 1.36
N LEU A 257 -20.79 6.51 0.09
CA LEU A 257 -20.06 7.34 -0.85
C LEU A 257 -20.08 8.77 -0.31
N THR A 258 -19.13 9.12 0.56
CA THR A 258 -18.65 10.49 0.60
C THR A 258 -17.85 10.67 -0.68
N VAL A 259 -18.55 11.05 -1.74
CA VAL A 259 -17.92 11.77 -2.84
C VAL A 259 -17.45 13.09 -2.24
N GLN A 260 -16.22 13.12 -1.75
CA GLN A 260 -15.52 14.37 -1.57
C GLN A 260 -15.09 14.79 -2.98
N GLY A 261 -15.87 15.73 -3.53
CA GLY A 261 -15.55 16.42 -4.78
C GLY A 261 -14.62 17.59 -4.53
#